data_AF-A0A2E8BEA8-F1
#
_entry.id   AF-A0A2E8BEA8-F1
#
_cell.length_a   1.000
_cell.length_b   1.000
_cell.length_c   1.000
_cell.angle_alpha   90.00
_cell.angle_beta   90.00
_cell.angle_gamma   90.00
#
_symmetry.space_group_name_H-M   'P 1'
#
loop_
_entity.id
_entity.type
_entity.pdbx_description
1 polymer ?
#
loop_
_entity_poly.entity_id
_entity_poly.type
_entity_poly.pdbx_seq_one_letter_code
_entity_poly.pdbx_strand_id
1 'polypeptide(L)'
;MGDSAGSRASAKLREAARAFDDERFNDARRILNSLVENAPEVVEVVELLGLAHYRIGNWKAAAKRLEVFRNLTGGTEQHPVLADCYRAQSRWADVDVLWTELRDASPSAALVTEGRLVAAGALADQGRMADAVRVLERGWSVPKRARDHHLRRAYALADLYERSGAAPRARELFRWIASRSTDFADVPERLRSLN
;
A
#
# COMPACT_ATOMS: atom_id res chain seq x y z
N MET A 1 -23.35 33.63 11.76
CA MET A 1 -23.21 32.46 12.68
C MET A 1 -22.63 31.22 11.97
N GLY A 2 -21.80 31.38 10.92
CA GLY A 2 -21.27 30.27 10.11
C GLY A 2 -19.92 29.67 10.54
N ASP A 3 -19.18 30.28 11.49
CA ASP A 3 -17.76 29.94 11.71
C ASP A 3 -17.46 28.90 12.80
N SER A 4 -18.34 28.72 13.80
CA SER A 4 -18.00 27.90 14.98
C SER A 4 -18.10 26.39 14.75
N ALA A 5 -18.99 25.95 13.84
CA ALA A 5 -19.14 24.54 13.49
C ALA A 5 -18.00 24.06 12.59
N GLY A 6 -17.65 24.84 11.55
CA GLY A 6 -16.52 24.55 10.66
C GLY A 6 -15.18 24.55 11.40
N SER A 7 -14.97 25.51 12.31
CA SER A 7 -13.77 25.56 13.16
C SER A 7 -13.62 24.31 14.03
N ARG A 8 -14.72 23.83 14.64
CA ARG A 8 -14.72 22.59 15.44
C ARG A 8 -14.47 21.34 14.61
N ALA A 9 -15.06 21.22 13.42
CA ALA A 9 -14.82 20.09 12.51
C ALA A 9 -13.35 20.05 12.06
N SER A 10 -12.77 21.20 11.72
CA SER A 10 -11.35 21.34 11.37
C SER A 10 -10.42 20.96 12.53
N ALA A 11 -10.76 21.34 13.77
CA ALA A 11 -10.01 20.95 14.96
C ALA A 11 -10.03 19.43 15.18
N LYS A 12 -11.20 18.80 15.05
CA LYS A 12 -11.33 17.33 15.13
C LYS A 12 -10.55 16.61 14.02
N LEU A 13 -10.55 17.12 12.79
CA LEU A 13 -9.77 16.52 11.71
C LEU A 13 -8.26 16.57 12.01
N ARG A 14 -7.75 17.70 12.54
CA ARG A 14 -6.36 17.79 13.00
C ARG A 14 -6.05 16.84 14.16
N GLU A 15 -6.98 16.66 15.10
CA GLU A 15 -6.83 15.70 16.19
C GLU A 15 -6.76 14.26 15.66
N ALA A 16 -7.62 13.91 14.70
CA ALA A 16 -7.59 12.61 14.05
C ALA A 16 -6.30 12.37 13.27
N ALA A 17 -5.79 13.37 12.55
CA ALA A 17 -4.53 13.29 11.82
C ALA A 17 -3.36 13.03 12.78
N ARG A 18 -3.26 13.78 13.89
CA ARG A 18 -2.25 13.52 14.93
C ARG A 18 -2.37 12.11 15.50
N ALA A 19 -3.58 11.66 15.80
CA ALA A 19 -3.79 10.29 16.26
C ALA A 19 -3.37 9.23 15.23
N PHE A 20 -3.53 9.50 13.94
CA PHE A 20 -3.06 8.62 12.89
C PHE A 20 -1.52 8.60 12.80
N ASP A 21 -0.88 9.76 12.87
CA ASP A 21 0.58 9.90 12.84
C ASP A 21 1.24 9.25 14.07
N ASP A 22 0.61 9.34 15.24
CA ASP A 22 1.04 8.66 16.49
C ASP A 22 0.72 7.15 16.51
N GLU A 23 0.26 6.58 15.39
CA GLU A 23 -0.19 5.19 15.24
C GLU A 23 -1.37 4.76 16.14
N ARG A 24 -2.08 5.72 16.73
CA ARG A 24 -3.33 5.51 17.49
C ARG A 24 -4.52 5.39 16.54
N PHE A 25 -4.48 4.42 15.61
CA PHE A 25 -5.46 4.28 14.54
C PHE A 25 -6.91 4.10 15.01
N ASN A 26 -7.11 3.44 16.16
CA ASN A 26 -8.44 3.31 16.76
C ASN A 26 -9.02 4.65 17.24
N ASP A 27 -8.17 5.53 17.79
CA ASP A 27 -8.58 6.88 18.18
C ASP A 27 -8.92 7.72 16.94
N ALA A 28 -8.04 7.71 15.94
CA ALA A 28 -8.25 8.39 14.67
C ALA A 28 -9.58 7.96 14.04
N ARG A 29 -9.82 6.65 13.93
CA ARG A 29 -11.07 6.08 13.41
C ARG A 29 -12.30 6.57 14.18
N ARG A 30 -12.25 6.60 15.51
CA ARG A 30 -13.39 7.05 16.35
C ARG A 30 -13.72 8.52 16.07
N ILE A 31 -12.71 9.38 15.98
CA ILE A 31 -12.91 10.81 15.67
C ILE A 31 -13.46 10.99 14.25
N LEU A 32 -12.89 10.27 13.28
CA LEU A 32 -13.28 10.35 11.86
C LEU A 32 -14.68 9.83 11.59
N ASN A 33 -15.13 8.79 12.31
CA ASN A 33 -16.52 8.33 12.20
C ASN A 33 -17.52 9.43 12.57
N SER A 34 -17.27 10.21 13.62
CA SER A 34 -18.11 11.35 13.98
C SER A 34 -18.11 12.45 12.91
N LEU A 35 -17.00 12.62 12.19
CA LEU A 35 -16.90 13.63 11.12
C LEU A 35 -17.64 13.18 9.85
N VAL A 36 -17.42 11.94 9.42
CA VAL A 36 -17.99 11.42 8.16
C VAL A 36 -19.51 11.24 8.22
N GLU A 37 -20.10 11.14 9.41
CA GLU A 37 -21.55 11.14 9.61
C GLU A 37 -22.20 12.47 9.20
N ASN A 38 -21.49 13.58 9.36
CA ASN A 38 -22.01 14.93 9.11
C ASN A 38 -21.46 15.55 7.81
N ALA A 39 -20.36 15.03 7.28
CA ALA A 39 -19.69 15.54 6.09
C ALA A 39 -19.08 14.38 5.26
N PRO A 40 -19.91 13.50 4.68
CA PRO A 40 -19.46 12.30 3.98
C PRO A 40 -18.69 12.57 2.67
N GLU A 41 -18.75 13.80 2.15
CA GLU A 41 -18.11 14.25 0.90
C GLU A 41 -16.75 14.96 1.11
N VAL A 42 -16.33 15.20 2.36
CA VAL A 42 -15.03 15.82 2.63
C VAL A 42 -13.92 14.80 2.37
N VAL A 43 -13.20 15.01 1.28
CA VAL A 43 -12.19 14.08 0.74
C VAL A 43 -11.19 13.65 1.79
N GLU A 44 -10.64 14.58 2.57
CA GLU A 44 -9.62 14.31 3.59
C GLU A 44 -10.16 13.44 4.75
N VAL A 45 -11.43 13.62 5.12
CA VAL A 45 -12.09 12.79 6.14
C VAL A 45 -12.30 11.37 5.62
N VAL A 46 -12.75 11.25 4.37
CA VAL A 46 -12.98 9.95 3.71
C VAL A 46 -11.68 9.18 3.54
N GLU A 47 -10.64 9.84 3.03
CA GLU A 47 -9.32 9.27 2.81
C GLU A 47 -8.72 8.77 4.13
N LEU A 48 -8.61 9.66 5.13
CA LEU A 48 -7.97 9.32 6.39
C LEU A 48 -8.73 8.22 7.14
N LEU A 49 -10.07 8.19 7.03
CA LEU A 49 -10.87 7.11 7.62
C LEU A 49 -10.63 5.78 6.92
N GLY A 50 -10.55 5.77 5.58
CA GLY A 50 -10.18 4.58 4.80
C GLY A 50 -8.81 4.04 5.19
N LEU A 51 -7.82 4.92 5.30
CA LEU A 51 -6.46 4.59 5.74
C LEU A 51 -6.44 4.09 7.19
N ALA A 52 -7.19 4.72 8.11
CA ALA A 52 -7.28 4.27 9.50
C ALA A 52 -7.88 2.87 9.60
N HIS A 53 -8.92 2.56 8.80
CA HIS A 53 -9.46 1.20 8.71
C HIS A 53 -8.46 0.20 8.14
N TYR A 54 -7.69 0.60 7.11
CA TYR A 54 -6.66 -0.24 6.52
C TYR A 54 -5.57 -0.61 7.55
N ARG A 55 -5.06 0.38 8.30
CA ARG A 55 -4.01 0.16 9.32
C ARG A 55 -4.42 -0.78 10.46
N ILE A 56 -5.70 -0.93 10.74
CA ILE A 56 -6.22 -1.87 11.75
C ILE A 56 -6.76 -3.18 11.16
N GLY A 57 -6.55 -3.44 9.87
CA GLY A 57 -6.97 -4.68 9.20
C GLY A 57 -8.47 -4.78 8.92
N ASN A 58 -9.21 -3.68 8.99
CA ASN A 58 -10.65 -3.65 8.69
C ASN A 58 -10.88 -3.50 7.17
N TRP A 59 -10.44 -4.49 6.39
CA TRP A 59 -10.34 -4.44 4.92
C TRP A 59 -11.64 -4.05 4.23
N LYS A 60 -12.78 -4.61 4.65
CA LYS A 60 -14.10 -4.29 4.06
C LYS A 60 -14.50 -2.84 4.29
N ALA A 61 -14.24 -2.30 5.48
CA ALA A 61 -14.56 -0.92 5.81
C ALA A 61 -13.58 0.06 5.14
N ALA A 62 -12.31 -0.30 5.07
CA ALA A 62 -11.29 0.44 4.33
C ALA A 62 -11.66 0.55 2.84
N ALA A 63 -11.93 -0.57 2.18
CA ALA A 63 -12.33 -0.60 0.78
C ALA A 63 -13.57 0.27 0.51
N LYS A 64 -14.60 0.18 1.36
CA LYS A 64 -15.80 1.02 1.22
C LYS A 64 -15.48 2.52 1.23
N ARG A 65 -14.58 2.98 2.10
CA ARG A 65 -14.21 4.40 2.18
C ARG A 65 -13.27 4.82 1.06
N LEU A 66 -12.32 3.97 0.69
CA LEU A 66 -11.40 4.25 -0.40
C LEU A 66 -12.07 4.25 -1.78
N GLU A 67 -13.16 3.50 -1.97
CA GLU A 67 -14.00 3.64 -3.17
C GLU A 67 -14.75 4.98 -3.20
N VAL A 68 -15.22 5.48 -2.05
CA VAL A 68 -15.80 6.83 -1.99
C VAL A 68 -14.73 7.87 -2.33
N PHE A 69 -13.51 7.74 -1.80
CA PHE A 69 -12.39 8.60 -2.17
C PHE A 69 -12.12 8.58 -3.68
N ARG A 70 -11.98 7.38 -4.27
CA ARG A 70 -11.75 7.19 -5.70
C ARG A 70 -12.85 7.84 -6.56
N ASN A 71 -14.11 7.74 -6.14
CA ASN A 71 -15.23 8.37 -6.83
C ASN A 71 -15.23 9.91 -6.71
N LEU A 72 -14.84 10.45 -5.55
CA LEU A 72 -14.80 11.89 -5.32
C LEU A 72 -13.64 12.57 -6.05
N THR A 73 -12.48 11.92 -6.12
CA THR A 73 -11.26 12.52 -6.68
C THR A 73 -11.00 12.14 -8.13
N GLY A 74 -11.48 10.96 -8.57
CA GLY A 74 -11.07 10.35 -9.84
C GLY A 74 -9.58 9.97 -9.87
N GLY A 75 -8.88 10.06 -8.73
CA GLY A 75 -7.44 9.93 -8.62
C GLY A 75 -6.97 8.50 -8.32
N THR A 76 -5.67 8.25 -8.54
CA THR A 76 -5.06 6.92 -8.36
C THR A 76 -4.24 6.74 -7.09
N GLU A 77 -4.16 7.79 -6.26
CA GLU A 77 -3.30 7.90 -5.07
C GLU A 77 -3.50 6.74 -4.10
N GLN A 78 -4.76 6.32 -3.92
CA GLN A 78 -5.12 5.25 -2.97
C GLN A 78 -5.40 3.89 -3.64
N HIS A 79 -5.12 3.74 -4.95
CA HIS A 79 -5.32 2.45 -5.62
C HIS A 79 -4.50 1.31 -5.02
N PRO A 80 -3.21 1.48 -4.64
CA PRO A 80 -2.47 0.39 -4.01
C PRO A 80 -3.12 -0.08 -2.70
N VAL A 81 -3.56 0.84 -1.85
CA VAL A 81 -4.20 0.51 -0.56
C VAL A 81 -5.57 -0.15 -0.76
N LEU A 82 -6.37 0.38 -1.69
CA LEU A 82 -7.66 -0.21 -2.05
C LEU A 82 -7.50 -1.61 -2.66
N ALA A 83 -6.54 -1.78 -3.57
CA ALA A 83 -6.21 -3.08 -4.15
C ALA A 83 -5.74 -4.07 -3.08
N ASP A 84 -4.99 -3.61 -2.08
CA ASP A 84 -4.55 -4.49 -0.99
C ASP A 84 -5.73 -4.92 -0.10
N CYS A 85 -6.69 -4.03 0.14
CA CYS A 85 -7.95 -4.38 0.80
C CYS A 85 -8.71 -5.46 0.00
N TYR A 86 -8.71 -5.39 -1.33
CA TYR A 86 -9.33 -6.40 -2.19
C TYR A 86 -8.56 -7.72 -2.21
N ARG A 87 -7.22 -7.66 -2.23
CA ARG A 87 -6.36 -8.83 -2.07
C ARG A 87 -6.68 -9.57 -0.77
N ALA A 88 -6.75 -8.85 0.36
CA ALA A 88 -7.10 -9.42 1.67
C ALA A 88 -8.51 -10.05 1.72
N GLN A 89 -9.40 -9.66 0.81
CA GLN A 89 -10.75 -10.21 0.66
C GLN A 89 -10.85 -11.26 -0.47
N SER A 90 -9.73 -11.67 -1.05
CA SER A 90 -9.68 -12.57 -2.22
C SER A 90 -10.44 -12.08 -3.44
N ARG A 91 -10.62 -10.77 -3.57
CA ARG A 91 -11.30 -10.11 -4.69
C ARG A 91 -10.32 -9.84 -5.83
N TRP A 92 -9.79 -10.90 -6.43
CA TRP A 92 -8.68 -10.84 -7.40
C TRP A 92 -8.98 -10.00 -8.65
N ALA A 93 -10.20 -10.11 -9.19
CA ALA A 93 -10.61 -9.35 -10.36
C ALA A 93 -10.57 -7.83 -10.09
N ASP A 94 -10.96 -7.40 -8.89
CA ASP A 94 -10.91 -5.98 -8.51
C ASP A 94 -9.46 -5.49 -8.34
N VAL A 95 -8.54 -6.35 -7.89
CA VAL A 95 -7.10 -6.04 -7.86
C VAL A 95 -6.59 -5.79 -9.28
N ASP A 96 -6.96 -6.64 -10.24
CA ASP A 96 -6.55 -6.51 -11.65
C ASP A 96 -7.10 -5.24 -12.31
N VAL A 97 -8.35 -4.86 -11.99
CA VAL A 97 -8.96 -3.60 -12.43
C VAL A 97 -8.14 -2.41 -11.92
N LEU A 98 -7.92 -2.31 -10.61
CA LEU A 98 -7.16 -1.18 -10.03
C LEU A 98 -5.71 -1.15 -10.49
N TRP A 99 -5.09 -2.32 -10.69
CA TRP A 99 -3.74 -2.40 -11.25
C TRP A 99 -3.69 -1.90 -12.70
N THR A 100 -4.73 -2.15 -13.49
CA THR A 100 -4.82 -1.66 -14.86
C THR A 100 -5.01 -0.15 -14.90
N GLU A 101 -5.98 0.37 -14.14
CA GLU A 101 -6.23 1.81 -14.03
C GLU A 101 -5.00 2.59 -13.56
N LEU A 102 -4.28 2.06 -12.56
CA LEU A 102 -3.07 2.69 -12.06
C LEU A 102 -1.96 2.77 -13.13
N ARG A 103 -1.80 1.73 -13.96
CA ARG A 103 -0.83 1.76 -15.06
C ARG A 103 -1.25 2.74 -16.15
N ASP A 104 -2.53 2.80 -16.47
CA ASP A 104 -3.06 3.66 -17.53
C ASP A 104 -2.94 5.14 -17.14
N ALA A 105 -3.19 5.47 -15.88
CA ALA A 105 -2.97 6.81 -15.33
C ALA A 105 -1.48 7.21 -15.28
N SER A 106 -0.56 6.24 -15.29
CA SER A 106 0.89 6.43 -15.29
C SER A 106 1.39 7.48 -14.27
N PRO A 107 1.05 7.35 -12.96
CA PRO A 107 1.50 8.28 -11.93
C PRO A 107 2.99 8.08 -11.61
N SER A 108 3.45 8.61 -10.47
CA SER A 108 4.85 8.48 -10.06
C SER A 108 5.33 7.03 -10.03
N ALA A 109 6.62 6.82 -10.33
CA ALA A 109 7.24 5.50 -10.27
C ALA A 109 7.12 4.82 -8.89
N ALA A 110 7.10 5.61 -7.82
CA ALA A 110 6.88 5.11 -6.47
C ALA A 110 5.47 4.50 -6.33
N LEU A 111 4.44 5.23 -6.75
CA LEU A 111 3.06 4.77 -6.65
C LEU A 111 2.78 3.55 -7.55
N VAL A 112 3.29 3.58 -8.79
CA VAL A 112 3.22 2.41 -9.70
C VAL A 112 3.92 1.19 -9.10
N THR A 113 5.01 1.39 -8.37
CA THR A 113 5.69 0.29 -7.69
C THR A 113 4.82 -0.30 -6.59
N GLU A 114 4.18 0.50 -5.73
CA GLU A 114 3.30 -0.02 -4.69
C GLU A 114 2.15 -0.86 -5.28
N GLY A 115 1.46 -0.36 -6.33
CA GLY A 115 0.41 -1.14 -6.98
C GLY A 115 0.92 -2.43 -7.62
N ARG A 116 2.14 -2.41 -8.18
CA ARG A 116 2.80 -3.61 -8.72
C ARG A 116 3.08 -4.65 -7.65
N LEU A 117 3.51 -4.22 -6.46
CA LEU A 117 3.75 -5.11 -5.32
C LEU A 117 2.46 -5.83 -4.90
N VAL A 118 1.36 -5.08 -4.80
CA VAL A 118 0.05 -5.62 -4.44
C VAL A 118 -0.44 -6.61 -5.50
N ALA A 119 -0.34 -6.27 -6.78
CA ALA A 119 -0.74 -7.15 -7.88
C ALA A 119 0.09 -8.45 -7.91
N ALA A 120 1.41 -8.36 -7.73
CA ALA A 120 2.26 -9.54 -7.62
C ALA A 120 1.91 -10.40 -6.40
N GLY A 121 1.66 -9.77 -5.26
CA GLY A 121 1.21 -10.47 -4.05
C GLY A 121 -0.11 -11.19 -4.26
N ALA A 122 -1.09 -10.56 -4.91
CA ALA A 122 -2.38 -11.20 -5.21
C ALA A 122 -2.24 -12.42 -6.12
N LEU A 123 -1.30 -12.41 -7.06
CA LEU A 123 -0.95 -13.58 -7.88
C LEU A 123 -0.29 -14.68 -7.03
N ALA A 124 0.64 -14.31 -6.14
CA ALA A 124 1.29 -15.24 -5.24
C ALA A 124 0.28 -15.90 -4.28
N ASP A 125 -0.68 -15.16 -3.74
CA ASP A 125 -1.73 -15.67 -2.85
C ASP A 125 -2.64 -16.69 -3.55
N GLN A 126 -2.80 -16.58 -4.87
CA GLN A 126 -3.49 -17.56 -5.73
C GLN A 126 -2.63 -18.78 -6.10
N GLY A 127 -1.40 -18.87 -5.59
CA GLY A 127 -0.44 -19.91 -5.96
C GLY A 127 0.24 -19.70 -7.32
N ARG A 128 -0.02 -18.56 -8.00
CA ARG A 128 0.53 -18.24 -9.33
C ARG A 128 1.93 -17.60 -9.21
N MET A 129 2.86 -18.31 -8.58
CA MET A 129 4.21 -17.79 -8.27
C MET A 129 4.97 -17.29 -9.50
N ALA A 130 4.92 -18.03 -10.61
CA ALA A 130 5.58 -17.62 -11.85
C ALA A 130 5.04 -16.29 -12.41
N ASP A 131 3.72 -16.06 -12.30
CA ASP A 131 3.10 -14.80 -12.71
C ASP A 131 3.51 -13.65 -11.80
N ALA A 132 3.53 -13.88 -10.49
CA ALA A 132 3.96 -12.89 -9.50
C ALA A 132 5.39 -12.43 -9.77
N VAL A 133 6.32 -13.37 -10.01
CA VAL A 133 7.71 -13.07 -10.39
C VAL A 133 7.75 -12.25 -11.68
N ARG A 134 7.04 -12.66 -12.74
CA ARG A 134 7.00 -11.93 -14.02
C ARG A 134 6.52 -10.49 -13.85
N VAL A 135 5.52 -10.24 -13.01
CA VAL A 135 5.02 -8.89 -12.72
C VAL A 135 6.11 -8.02 -12.08
N LEU A 136 6.87 -8.57 -11.12
CA LEU A 136 7.95 -7.86 -10.45
C LEU A 136 9.23 -7.74 -11.29
N GLU A 137 9.50 -8.65 -12.21
CA GLU A 137 10.65 -8.58 -13.13
C GLU A 137 10.46 -7.56 -14.26
N ARG A 138 9.22 -7.29 -14.67
CA ARG A 138 8.94 -6.45 -15.85
C ARG A 138 9.55 -5.04 -15.74
N GLY A 139 10.61 -4.78 -16.49
CA GLY A 139 11.34 -3.50 -16.44
C GLY A 139 12.13 -3.30 -15.14
N TRP A 140 12.44 -4.37 -14.42
CA TRP A 140 13.34 -4.32 -13.27
C TRP A 140 14.79 -4.37 -13.71
N SER A 141 15.58 -3.45 -13.17
CA SER A 141 17.04 -3.53 -13.15
C SER A 141 17.52 -2.85 -11.89
N VAL A 142 18.68 -3.27 -11.39
CA VAL A 142 19.29 -2.64 -10.22
C VAL A 142 19.69 -1.20 -10.57
N PRO A 143 19.12 -0.18 -9.90
CA PRO A 143 19.45 1.21 -10.20
C PRO A 143 20.81 1.61 -9.63
N LYS A 144 21.50 2.52 -10.31
CA LYS A 144 22.74 3.15 -9.79
C LYS A 144 22.50 3.93 -8.49
N ARG A 145 21.39 4.66 -8.42
CA ARG A 145 20.93 5.38 -7.22
C ARG A 145 19.63 4.76 -6.74
N ALA A 146 19.71 3.98 -5.67
CA ALA A 146 18.55 3.38 -5.04
C ALA A 146 17.63 4.47 -4.43
N ARG A 147 16.33 4.19 -4.46
CA ARG A 147 15.27 4.95 -3.80
C ARG A 147 14.38 3.92 -3.09
N ASP A 148 13.57 4.35 -2.15
CA ASP A 148 12.80 3.43 -1.28
C ASP A 148 11.94 2.43 -2.05
N HIS A 149 11.23 2.87 -3.10
CA HIS A 149 10.43 1.97 -3.94
C HIS A 149 11.28 0.94 -4.69
N HIS A 150 12.53 1.25 -5.05
CA HIS A 150 13.45 0.26 -5.61
C HIS A 150 13.81 -0.81 -4.59
N LEU A 151 14.08 -0.42 -3.33
CA LEU A 151 14.38 -1.37 -2.25
C LEU A 151 13.17 -2.25 -1.96
N ARG A 152 11.96 -1.66 -1.88
CA ARG A 152 10.71 -2.42 -1.69
C ARG A 152 10.45 -3.41 -2.82
N ARG A 153 10.66 -3.01 -4.08
CA ARG A 153 10.54 -3.92 -5.24
C ARG A 153 11.56 -5.04 -5.23
N ALA A 154 12.83 -4.73 -4.93
CA ALA A 154 13.87 -5.74 -4.82
C ALA A 154 13.55 -6.75 -3.70
N TYR A 155 13.07 -6.27 -2.56
CA TYR A 155 12.70 -7.11 -1.42
C TYR A 155 11.59 -8.08 -1.79
N ALA A 156 10.49 -7.57 -2.36
CA ALA A 156 9.37 -8.42 -2.77
C ALA A 156 9.78 -9.42 -3.87
N LEU A 157 10.65 -9.02 -4.80
CA LEU A 157 11.17 -9.92 -5.82
C LEU A 157 12.10 -10.99 -5.25
N ALA A 158 12.92 -10.65 -4.24
CA ALA A 158 13.76 -11.60 -3.53
C ALA A 158 12.94 -12.62 -2.75
N ASP A 159 11.90 -12.19 -2.03
CA ASP A 159 10.94 -13.08 -1.35
C ASP A 159 10.28 -14.06 -2.34
N LEU A 160 9.81 -13.57 -3.50
CA LEU A 160 9.23 -14.44 -4.51
C LEU A 160 10.26 -15.41 -5.12
N TYR A 161 11.51 -15.00 -5.31
CA TYR A 161 12.57 -15.93 -5.74
C TYR A 161 12.83 -17.01 -4.69
N GLU A 162 12.89 -16.66 -3.42
CA GLU A 162 13.07 -17.62 -2.33
C GLU A 162 11.93 -18.64 -2.33
N ARG A 163 10.68 -18.16 -2.33
CA ARG A 163 9.47 -19.00 -2.32
C ARG A 163 9.29 -19.86 -3.58
N SER A 164 9.86 -19.44 -4.71
CA SER A 164 9.86 -20.23 -5.96
C SER A 164 11.07 -21.15 -6.11
N GLY A 165 11.95 -21.22 -5.11
CA GLY A 165 13.14 -22.07 -5.12
C GLY A 165 14.34 -21.49 -5.88
N ALA A 166 14.25 -20.26 -6.39
CA ALA A 166 15.33 -19.53 -7.05
C ALA A 166 16.29 -18.88 -6.02
N ALA A 167 16.75 -19.66 -5.03
CA ALA A 167 17.57 -19.20 -3.91
C ALA A 167 18.82 -18.39 -4.31
N PRO A 168 19.58 -18.72 -5.38
CA PRO A 168 20.69 -17.89 -5.82
C PRO A 168 20.28 -16.47 -6.20
N ARG A 169 19.14 -16.29 -6.89
CA ARG A 169 18.61 -14.98 -7.30
C ARG A 169 18.07 -14.19 -6.10
N ALA A 170 17.40 -14.87 -5.17
CA ALA A 170 16.96 -14.27 -3.92
C ALA A 170 18.15 -13.70 -3.15
N ARG A 171 19.21 -14.49 -2.99
CA ARG A 171 20.43 -14.11 -2.28
C ARG A 171 21.14 -12.92 -2.92
N GLU A 172 21.19 -12.87 -4.26
CA GLU A 172 21.77 -11.73 -4.99
C GLU A 172 21.02 -10.42 -4.67
N LEU A 173 19.68 -10.44 -4.74
CA LEU A 173 18.88 -9.24 -4.45
C LEU A 173 18.96 -8.85 -2.97
N PHE A 174 18.88 -9.79 -2.04
CA PHE A 174 19.02 -9.48 -0.62
C PHE A 174 20.39 -8.88 -0.30
N ARG A 175 21.49 -9.37 -0.90
CA ARG A 175 22.82 -8.77 -0.76
C ARG A 175 22.87 -7.37 -1.33
N TRP A 176 22.24 -7.15 -2.48
CA TRP A 176 22.15 -5.82 -3.05
C TRP A 176 21.41 -4.86 -2.12
N ILE A 177 20.28 -5.26 -1.53
CA ILE A 177 19.54 -4.44 -0.57
C ILE A 177 20.41 -4.09 0.64
N ALA A 178 21.05 -5.10 1.26
CA ALA A 178 21.93 -4.91 2.41
C ALA A 178 23.11 -3.95 2.11
N SER A 179 23.60 -3.92 0.86
CA SER A 179 24.63 -2.97 0.43
C SER A 179 24.16 -1.51 0.33
N ARG A 180 22.85 -1.27 0.33
CA ARG A 180 22.22 0.06 0.20
C ARG A 180 21.56 0.53 1.48
N SER A 181 21.02 -0.39 2.27
CA SER A 181 20.39 -0.13 3.57
C SER A 181 20.60 -1.35 4.44
N THR A 182 21.40 -1.19 5.50
CA THR A 182 21.85 -2.29 6.37
C THR A 182 20.70 -2.94 7.14
N ASP A 183 19.71 -2.14 7.54
CA ASP A 183 18.61 -2.55 8.42
C ASP A 183 17.25 -2.52 7.70
N PHE A 184 17.25 -2.76 6.39
CA PHE A 184 16.02 -2.79 5.61
C PHE A 184 15.21 -4.05 5.92
N ALA A 185 14.06 -3.89 6.58
CA ALA A 185 13.16 -4.99 6.95
C ALA A 185 13.90 -6.13 7.69
N ASP A 186 13.67 -7.38 7.32
CA ASP A 186 14.32 -8.59 7.85
C ASP A 186 15.43 -9.12 6.93
N VAL A 187 15.99 -8.29 6.04
CA VAL A 187 17.01 -8.71 5.06
C VAL A 187 18.26 -9.34 5.72
N PRO A 188 18.80 -8.82 6.83
CA PRO A 188 19.92 -9.47 7.52
C PRO A 188 19.59 -10.89 8.01
N GLU A 189 18.38 -11.14 8.47
CA GLU A 189 17.89 -12.46 8.88
C GLU A 189 17.77 -13.40 7.68
N ARG A 190 17.14 -12.93 6.59
CA ARG A 190 16.96 -13.70 5.34
C ARG A 190 18.28 -14.11 4.71
N LEU A 191 19.29 -13.23 4.73
CA LEU A 191 20.62 -13.56 4.20
C LEU A 191 21.31 -14.66 5.01
N ARG A 192 21.11 -14.68 6.33
CA ARG A 192 21.68 -15.73 7.18
C ARG A 192 21.03 -17.09 6.93
N SER A 193 19.72 -17.15 6.68
CA SER A 193 19.00 -18.40 6.39
C SER A 193 19.27 -18.96 4.99
N LEU A 194 19.72 -18.13 4.06
CA LEU A 194 20.03 -18.54 2.69
C LEU A 194 21.49 -18.97 2.48
N ASN A 195 22.35 -18.93 3.49
CA ASN A 195 23.76 -19.33 3.38
C ASN A 195 24.00 -20.77 3.80
#